data_AF-A0A812XF96-F1
#
_entry.id   AF-A0A812XF96-F1
#
_cell.length_a   1.000
_cell.length_b   1.000
_cell.length_c   1.000
_cell.angle_alpha   90.00
_cell.angle_beta   90.00
_cell.angle_gamma   90.00
#
_symmetry.space_group_name_H-M   'P 1'
#
loop_
_entity.id
_entity.type
_entity.pdbx_description
1 polymer ?
#
loop_
_entity_poly.entity_id
_entity_poly.type
_entity_poly.pdbx_seq_one_letter_code
_entity_poly.pdbx_strand_id
1 'polypeptide(L)'
;MQRFRHFHGRRNGRKDTATFHPSIITAVSSSSSDQDALSEDSDWSDGESDAFCCYISLASAREADSVLGLGLFAHRRTRRQVRYGLPHDMSFSLDYVDVAAFNAGLEAMKDRGREPALVSSSRGQLNAWLPLYVDSKHWARAREYVESAVMTLSGAHRDEAFPETALSVCCSLLTQAAVSLSLGHSRVTERAVQMYGDAHRLLLQLACEWPELQMAASHRLRLFLHHPESRLRQATHSLGDLLHCLLIVDDLEWEELKTTIIPEALRRHVWRQECKGFYFDSASLDRTASGVLAQWENFAPDACKVLCFIATYLCRVGRPQGASLQTVMAAFDRNQGRLPKAHEEIAAVCSSLQEASLPAVLDLMGASYSEDFLAEMVLWAVRHGSSQWRGWRREAKELMEEGMEGPDDLCPLLYRLQRGKPLKPSRGHTPKYVWKPKQPEMGFPDWELTPYGHLAAYSHLELQVLCSWLALYGSGGYLSEWPAWWYYSW
;
A
#
# COMPACT_ATOMS: atom_id res chain seq x y z
N MET A 1 -17.28 -14.57 -53.50
CA MET A 1 -17.63 -13.15 -53.27
C MET A 1 -18.96 -13.07 -52.53
N GLN A 2 -18.94 -13.06 -51.19
CA GLN A 2 -20.13 -12.83 -50.38
C GLN A 2 -19.77 -11.94 -49.18
N ARG A 3 -20.62 -10.92 -48.99
CA ARG A 3 -20.45 -9.75 -48.12
C ARG A 3 -20.61 -10.13 -46.64
N PHE A 4 -19.62 -9.81 -45.81
CA PHE A 4 -19.79 -9.76 -44.35
C PHE A 4 -20.46 -8.44 -43.96
N ARG A 5 -21.64 -8.52 -43.36
CA ARG A 5 -22.33 -7.40 -42.70
C ARG A 5 -21.72 -7.19 -41.31
N HIS A 6 -21.28 -5.96 -41.02
CA HIS A 6 -20.92 -5.52 -39.69
C HIS A 6 -22.14 -5.44 -38.78
N PHE A 7 -22.08 -6.12 -37.64
CA PHE A 7 -23.04 -6.04 -36.55
C PHE A 7 -22.41 -5.24 -35.41
N HIS A 8 -22.84 -3.98 -35.23
CA HIS A 8 -22.49 -3.18 -34.05
C HIS A 8 -23.47 -3.51 -32.92
N GLY A 9 -23.10 -4.46 -32.06
CA GLY A 9 -23.79 -4.74 -30.81
C GLY A 9 -23.20 -3.93 -29.65
N ARG A 10 -23.90 -2.88 -29.20
CA ARG A 10 -23.67 -2.23 -27.89
C ARG A 10 -23.92 -3.26 -26.79
N ARG A 11 -22.88 -3.69 -26.06
CA ARG A 11 -23.03 -4.47 -24.82
C ARG A 11 -23.09 -3.53 -23.62
N ASN A 12 -24.29 -3.37 -23.07
CA ASN A 12 -24.48 -2.88 -21.72
C ASN A 12 -24.14 -4.01 -20.75
N GLY A 13 -23.10 -3.82 -19.93
CA GLY A 13 -22.73 -4.75 -18.87
C GLY A 13 -23.76 -4.71 -17.72
N ARG A 14 -24.66 -5.68 -17.70
CA ARG A 14 -25.46 -6.02 -16.52
C ARG A 14 -24.57 -6.81 -15.56
N LYS A 15 -24.45 -6.34 -14.31
CA LYS A 15 -23.92 -7.11 -13.18
C LYS A 15 -24.98 -8.13 -12.79
N ASP A 16 -24.89 -9.35 -13.32
CA ASP A 16 -25.71 -10.46 -12.89
C ASP A 16 -25.08 -11.05 -11.62
N THR A 17 -25.55 -10.60 -10.45
CA THR A 17 -25.35 -11.30 -9.18
C THR A 17 -26.24 -12.53 -9.19
N ALA A 18 -25.66 -13.70 -9.49
CA ALA A 18 -26.35 -14.97 -9.38
C ALA A 18 -26.60 -15.30 -7.90
N THR A 19 -27.86 -15.25 -7.49
CA THR A 19 -28.37 -15.73 -6.21
C THR A 19 -28.19 -17.25 -6.17
N PHE A 20 -27.30 -17.74 -5.30
CA PHE A 20 -27.10 -19.17 -5.07
C PHE A 20 -27.91 -19.61 -3.85
N HIS A 21 -28.76 -20.62 -4.03
CA HIS A 21 -29.64 -21.17 -2.99
C HIS A 21 -28.87 -22.25 -2.20
N PRO A 22 -28.66 -22.12 -0.87
CA PRO A 22 -28.13 -23.20 -0.06
C PRO A 22 -29.30 -24.01 0.49
N SER A 23 -29.51 -25.21 -0.03
CA SER A 23 -30.30 -26.23 0.63
C SER A 23 -29.35 -27.32 1.10
N ILE A 24 -29.52 -27.74 2.36
CA ILE A 24 -28.80 -28.81 3.08
C ILE A 24 -27.54 -28.34 3.83
N ILE A 25 -27.76 -27.75 5.01
CA ILE A 25 -27.03 -28.10 6.25
C ILE A 25 -28.06 -28.09 7.39
N THR A 26 -28.06 -29.19 8.14
CA THR A 26 -28.97 -29.57 9.21
C THR A 26 -28.92 -28.60 10.39
N ALA A 27 -30.10 -28.19 10.87
CA ALA A 27 -30.27 -27.31 12.03
C ALA A 27 -29.90 -28.04 13.33
N VAL A 28 -28.96 -27.48 14.10
CA VAL A 28 -28.83 -27.72 15.54
C VAL A 28 -29.48 -26.53 16.23
N SER A 29 -30.61 -26.78 16.87
CA SER A 29 -31.39 -25.82 17.65
C SER A 29 -30.69 -25.53 18.99
N SER A 30 -30.28 -24.29 19.22
CA SER A 30 -29.82 -23.80 20.52
C SER A 30 -31.01 -23.29 21.35
N SER A 31 -31.40 -24.03 22.38
CA SER A 31 -32.29 -23.56 23.44
C SER A 31 -31.50 -22.69 24.43
N SER A 32 -32.02 -21.51 24.70
CA SER A 32 -31.57 -20.59 25.74
C SER A 32 -31.96 -21.07 27.14
N SER A 33 -30.99 -21.17 28.05
CA SER A 33 -31.22 -20.94 29.48
C SER A 33 -29.90 -20.80 30.23
N ASP A 34 -29.84 -19.68 30.95
CA ASP A 34 -29.25 -19.45 32.27
C ASP A 34 -27.74 -19.28 32.45
N GLN A 35 -27.49 -18.12 33.05
CA GLN A 35 -26.27 -17.61 33.65
C GLN A 35 -25.88 -18.47 34.84
N ASP A 36 -24.68 -19.02 34.83
CA ASP A 36 -23.94 -19.32 36.04
C ASP A 36 -22.48 -18.88 35.86
N ALA A 37 -22.10 -17.91 36.68
CA ALA A 37 -20.76 -17.39 36.81
C ALA A 37 -19.91 -18.40 37.59
N LEU A 38 -19.18 -19.23 36.86
CA LEU A 38 -18.09 -20.03 37.40
C LEU A 38 -16.79 -19.58 36.74
N SER A 39 -15.83 -19.21 37.60
CA SER A 39 -14.47 -18.87 37.24
C SER A 39 -13.76 -20.10 36.66
N GLU A 40 -13.86 -20.28 35.35
CA GLU A 40 -13.04 -21.20 34.58
C GLU A 40 -11.75 -20.47 34.17
N ASP A 41 -10.75 -20.49 35.06
CA ASP A 41 -9.35 -20.53 34.62
C ASP A 41 -9.18 -21.87 33.89
N SER A 42 -9.68 -21.90 32.66
CA SER A 42 -9.63 -23.03 31.77
C SER A 42 -8.21 -23.19 31.27
N ASP A 43 -7.66 -24.32 31.65
CA ASP A 43 -6.47 -24.97 31.14
C ASP A 43 -6.59 -25.07 29.60
N TRP A 44 -6.11 -24.06 28.87
CA TRP A 44 -6.08 -23.98 27.39
C TRP A 44 -5.07 -24.96 26.76
N SER A 45 -4.73 -26.06 27.43
CA SER A 45 -3.48 -26.78 27.19
C SER A 45 -3.53 -27.91 26.16
N ASP A 46 -4.67 -28.30 25.57
CA ASP A 46 -4.69 -29.50 24.68
C ASP A 46 -5.42 -29.37 23.32
N GLY A 47 -5.93 -28.18 22.94
CA GLY A 47 -6.58 -27.96 21.63
C GLY A 47 -5.66 -27.47 20.50
N GLU A 48 -4.38 -27.17 20.79
CA GLU A 48 -3.49 -26.42 19.88
C GLU A 48 -2.90 -27.22 18.72
N SER A 49 -3.09 -28.54 18.68
CA SER A 49 -2.40 -29.43 17.72
C SER A 49 -2.91 -29.32 16.27
N ASP A 50 -4.06 -28.69 16.01
CA ASP A 50 -4.70 -28.67 14.68
C ASP A 50 -4.65 -27.31 13.96
N ALA A 51 -3.67 -26.46 14.31
CA ALA A 51 -3.55 -25.09 13.82
C ALA A 51 -3.55 -24.92 12.28
N PHE A 52 -2.88 -25.85 11.60
CA PHE A 52 -2.62 -25.77 10.16
C PHE A 52 -3.13 -27.05 9.52
N CYS A 53 -4.40 -27.03 9.12
CA CYS A 53 -5.02 -28.09 8.35
C CYS A 53 -5.49 -27.52 7.00
N CYS A 54 -5.32 -28.32 5.95
CA CYS A 54 -5.88 -28.02 4.65
C CYS A 54 -7.40 -27.88 4.76
N TYR A 55 -7.97 -26.79 4.28
CA TYR A 55 -9.41 -26.57 4.32
C TYR A 55 -10.19 -27.65 3.55
N ILE A 56 -9.60 -28.23 2.51
CA ILE A 56 -10.27 -29.17 1.60
C ILE A 56 -10.08 -30.62 2.05
N SER A 57 -8.83 -31.05 2.24
CA SER A 57 -8.52 -32.44 2.59
C SER A 57 -8.48 -32.69 4.10
N LEU A 58 -8.50 -31.64 4.92
CA LEU A 58 -8.27 -31.67 6.36
C LEU A 58 -6.88 -32.20 6.77
N ALA A 59 -5.99 -32.43 5.80
CA ALA A 59 -4.63 -32.89 6.05
C ALA A 59 -3.84 -31.85 6.86
N SER A 60 -3.17 -32.31 7.92
CA SER A 60 -2.35 -31.48 8.79
C SER A 60 -0.99 -31.16 8.15
N ALA A 61 -0.37 -30.02 8.50
CA ALA A 61 1.02 -29.70 8.12
C ALA A 61 2.04 -30.75 8.60
N ARG A 62 1.69 -31.52 9.66
CA ARG A 62 2.55 -32.53 10.28
C ARG A 62 2.57 -33.86 9.51
N GLU A 63 1.58 -34.09 8.65
CA GLU A 63 1.55 -35.29 7.81
C GLU A 63 2.71 -35.28 6.82
N ALA A 64 3.35 -36.43 6.63
CA ALA A 64 4.59 -36.55 5.84
C ALA A 64 4.39 -36.14 4.38
N ASP A 65 3.21 -36.41 3.82
CA ASP A 65 2.88 -36.17 2.42
C ASP A 65 2.16 -34.83 2.19
N SER A 66 1.85 -34.10 3.27
CA SER A 66 1.11 -32.83 3.21
C SER A 66 2.07 -31.65 3.01
N VAL A 67 1.73 -30.81 2.04
CA VAL A 67 2.44 -29.56 1.72
C VAL A 67 1.43 -28.43 1.66
N LEU A 68 1.16 -27.85 2.83
CA LEU A 68 0.30 -26.67 2.96
C LEU A 68 0.91 -25.41 2.34
N GLY A 69 0.02 -24.56 1.84
CA GLY A 69 0.28 -23.20 1.43
C GLY A 69 -0.90 -22.27 1.67
N LEU A 70 -0.67 -20.99 1.43
CA LEU A 70 -1.68 -19.94 1.47
C LEU A 70 -2.57 -20.07 0.23
N GLY A 71 -3.87 -20.21 0.45
CA GLY A 71 -4.87 -20.11 -0.59
C GLY A 71 -5.04 -18.66 -1.03
N LEU A 72 -4.83 -18.38 -2.31
CA LEU A 72 -4.88 -17.04 -2.87
C LEU A 72 -5.91 -16.93 -4.00
N PHE A 73 -6.41 -15.72 -4.18
CA PHE A 73 -7.05 -15.29 -5.41
C PHE A 73 -6.13 -14.34 -6.16
N ALA A 74 -5.54 -14.80 -7.26
CA ALA A 74 -4.79 -13.99 -8.20
C ALA A 74 -5.77 -13.35 -9.19
N HIS A 75 -5.90 -12.03 -9.11
CA HIS A 75 -6.71 -11.26 -10.04
C HIS A 75 -6.08 -11.27 -11.43
N ARG A 76 -6.91 -11.12 -12.47
CA ARG A 76 -6.41 -10.97 -13.83
C ARG A 76 -5.58 -9.70 -13.94
N ARG A 77 -4.35 -9.80 -14.46
CA ARG A 77 -3.49 -8.63 -14.68
C ARG A 77 -4.18 -7.61 -15.59
N THR A 78 -4.17 -6.38 -15.13
CA THR A 78 -4.51 -5.20 -15.91
C THR A 78 -3.48 -5.01 -17.04
N ARG A 79 -3.86 -4.31 -18.11
CA ARG A 79 -2.93 -3.95 -19.20
C ARG A 79 -1.69 -3.23 -18.66
N ARG A 80 -1.89 -2.40 -17.63
CA ARG A 80 -0.83 -1.72 -16.91
C ARG A 80 0.16 -2.68 -16.28
N GLN A 81 -0.31 -3.64 -15.49
CA GLN A 81 0.56 -4.62 -14.84
C GLN A 81 1.37 -5.40 -15.87
N VAL A 82 0.74 -5.84 -16.97
CA VAL A 82 1.45 -6.51 -18.07
C VAL A 82 2.52 -5.60 -18.68
N ARG A 83 2.21 -4.32 -18.93
CA ARG A 83 3.14 -3.36 -19.54
C ARG A 83 4.37 -3.09 -18.67
N TYR A 84 4.19 -3.03 -17.36
CA TYR A 84 5.24 -2.70 -16.40
C TYR A 84 5.88 -3.93 -15.73
N GLY A 85 5.53 -5.15 -16.17
CA GLY A 85 6.05 -6.38 -15.56
C GLY A 85 5.68 -6.51 -14.08
N LEU A 86 4.53 -5.97 -13.67
CA LEU A 86 4.08 -6.05 -12.29
C LEU A 86 3.40 -7.40 -12.02
N PRO A 87 3.54 -7.92 -10.79
CA PRO A 87 2.87 -9.16 -10.39
C PRO A 87 1.36 -9.03 -10.45
N HIS A 88 0.67 -10.17 -10.38
CA HIS A 88 -0.77 -10.19 -10.19
C HIS A 88 -1.15 -9.46 -8.88
N ASP A 89 -2.25 -8.73 -8.88
CA ASP A 89 -2.89 -8.38 -7.61
C ASP A 89 -3.39 -9.68 -6.97
N MET A 90 -3.17 -9.83 -5.68
CA MET A 90 -3.52 -11.04 -4.93
C MET A 90 -4.38 -10.69 -3.73
N SER A 91 -5.27 -11.60 -3.35
CA SER A 91 -6.07 -11.49 -2.13
C SER A 91 -6.05 -12.82 -1.39
N PHE A 92 -5.98 -12.77 -0.06
CA PHE A 92 -6.11 -13.96 0.75
C PHE A 92 -7.52 -14.54 0.63
N SER A 93 -7.61 -15.84 0.36
CA SER A 93 -8.88 -16.58 0.42
C SER A 93 -9.32 -16.86 1.87
N LEU A 94 -8.42 -16.62 2.82
CA LEU A 94 -8.52 -17.00 4.24
C LEU A 94 -8.49 -18.51 4.48
N ASP A 95 -7.85 -19.27 3.59
CA ASP A 95 -7.69 -20.72 3.71
C ASP A 95 -6.23 -21.17 3.58
N TYR A 96 -5.88 -22.23 4.34
CA TYR A 96 -4.69 -23.03 4.07
C TYR A 96 -5.09 -24.19 3.18
N VAL A 97 -4.30 -24.48 2.15
CA VAL A 97 -4.62 -25.53 1.18
C VAL A 97 -3.37 -26.35 0.91
N ASP A 98 -3.53 -27.68 0.92
CA ASP A 98 -2.52 -28.62 0.49
C ASP A 98 -2.33 -28.57 -1.04
N VAL A 99 -1.08 -28.65 -1.52
CA VAL A 99 -0.76 -28.53 -2.95
C VAL A 99 -1.43 -29.60 -3.82
N ALA A 100 -1.55 -30.84 -3.33
CA ALA A 100 -2.22 -31.92 -4.08
C ALA A 100 -3.73 -31.68 -4.15
N ALA A 101 -4.35 -31.25 -3.04
CA ALA A 101 -5.77 -30.87 -3.02
C ALA A 101 -6.05 -29.67 -3.96
N PHE A 102 -5.19 -28.66 -3.96
CA PHE A 102 -5.30 -27.50 -4.84
C PHE A 102 -5.24 -27.90 -6.32
N ASN A 103 -4.22 -28.68 -6.70
CA ASN A 103 -4.04 -29.12 -8.10
C ASN A 103 -5.19 -30.01 -8.57
N ALA A 104 -5.59 -31.01 -7.79
CA ALA A 104 -6.71 -31.88 -8.12
C ALA A 104 -8.02 -31.09 -8.32
N GLY A 105 -8.23 -30.09 -7.46
CA GLY A 105 -9.38 -29.20 -7.58
C GLY A 105 -9.36 -28.34 -8.85
N LEU A 106 -8.20 -27.77 -9.22
CA LEU A 106 -8.10 -26.97 -10.45
C LEU A 106 -8.31 -27.82 -11.71
N GLU A 107 -7.76 -29.04 -11.75
CA GLU A 107 -7.97 -29.97 -12.87
C GLU A 107 -9.46 -30.29 -13.06
N ALA A 108 -10.17 -30.57 -11.97
CA ALA A 108 -11.62 -30.86 -12.01
C ALA A 108 -12.48 -29.69 -12.55
N MET A 109 -11.92 -28.48 -12.59
CA MET A 109 -12.61 -27.26 -13.03
C MET A 109 -12.27 -26.83 -14.46
N LYS A 110 -11.25 -27.41 -15.10
CA LYS A 110 -10.77 -26.98 -16.44
C LYS A 110 -11.82 -27.11 -17.55
N ASP A 111 -12.69 -28.11 -17.47
CA ASP A 111 -13.66 -28.40 -18.54
C ASP A 111 -14.86 -27.43 -18.60
N ARG A 112 -14.92 -26.44 -17.71
CA ARG A 112 -16.11 -25.58 -17.53
C ARG A 112 -16.08 -24.28 -18.32
N GLY A 113 -15.08 -24.06 -19.19
CA GLY A 113 -14.97 -22.86 -20.03
C GLY A 113 -14.82 -21.55 -19.26
N ARG A 114 -14.49 -21.62 -17.96
CA ARG A 114 -14.17 -20.50 -17.07
C ARG A 114 -12.75 -20.70 -16.55
N GLU A 115 -12.11 -19.63 -16.09
CA GLU A 115 -10.84 -19.76 -15.37
C GLU A 115 -11.06 -20.68 -14.16
N PRO A 116 -10.24 -21.75 -14.00
CA PRO A 116 -10.43 -22.73 -12.94
C PRO A 116 -10.20 -22.07 -11.59
N ALA A 117 -11.16 -22.22 -10.67
CA ALA A 117 -11.10 -21.69 -9.32
C ALA A 117 -11.88 -22.59 -8.37
N LEU A 118 -11.35 -22.76 -7.16
CA LEU A 118 -11.98 -23.42 -6.03
C LEU A 118 -12.84 -22.45 -5.23
N VAL A 119 -13.75 -22.98 -4.43
CA VAL A 119 -14.55 -22.19 -3.49
C VAL A 119 -13.82 -22.16 -2.15
N SER A 120 -13.57 -20.97 -1.63
CA SER A 120 -12.97 -20.76 -0.31
C SER A 120 -14.00 -20.88 0.81
N SER A 121 -13.55 -21.01 2.06
CA SER A 121 -14.40 -21.00 3.26
C SER A 121 -15.18 -19.69 3.42
N SER A 122 -14.59 -18.59 2.94
CA SER A 122 -15.21 -17.26 2.85
C SER A 122 -16.21 -17.12 1.68
N ARG A 123 -16.53 -18.23 0.98
CA ARG A 123 -17.36 -18.28 -0.25
C ARG A 123 -16.79 -17.45 -1.41
N GLY A 124 -15.53 -17.08 -1.32
CA GLY A 124 -14.75 -16.47 -2.39
C GLY A 124 -14.21 -17.52 -3.36
N GLN A 125 -13.35 -17.05 -4.25
CA GLN A 125 -12.64 -17.88 -5.22
C GLN A 125 -11.19 -18.04 -4.82
N LEU A 126 -10.62 -19.19 -5.14
CA LEU A 126 -9.21 -19.51 -4.93
C LEU A 126 -8.67 -20.11 -6.23
N ASN A 127 -7.75 -19.42 -6.90
CA ASN A 127 -7.16 -19.84 -8.17
C ASN A 127 -5.62 -19.79 -8.15
N ALA A 128 -5.03 -19.49 -6.99
CA ALA A 128 -3.60 -19.41 -6.81
C ALA A 128 -3.20 -19.96 -5.43
N TRP A 129 -1.94 -20.33 -5.32
CA TRP A 129 -1.39 -20.98 -4.14
C TRP A 129 0.06 -20.54 -3.95
N LEU A 130 0.47 -20.34 -2.70
CA LEU A 130 1.85 -20.00 -2.33
C LEU A 130 2.29 -20.85 -1.13
N PRO A 131 3.46 -21.52 -1.17
CA PRO A 131 3.90 -22.37 -0.08
C PRO A 131 3.95 -21.64 1.27
N LEU A 132 3.60 -22.34 2.33
CA LEU A 132 3.71 -21.84 3.71
C LEU A 132 5.04 -22.28 4.31
N TYR A 133 5.60 -21.48 5.22
CA TYR A 133 6.62 -21.96 6.15
C TYR A 133 5.97 -22.19 7.51
N VAL A 134 5.78 -23.45 7.89
CA VAL A 134 5.30 -23.81 9.24
C VAL A 134 6.49 -24.11 10.16
N ASP A 135 7.35 -25.03 9.73
CA ASP A 135 8.59 -25.41 10.39
C ASP A 135 9.62 -25.89 9.35
N SER A 136 10.82 -26.25 9.81
CA SER A 136 11.90 -26.70 8.92
C SER A 136 11.60 -28.02 8.19
N LYS A 137 10.80 -28.92 8.78
CA LYS A 137 10.45 -30.21 8.16
C LYS A 137 9.41 -30.02 7.07
N HIS A 138 8.40 -29.19 7.32
CA HIS A 138 7.40 -28.79 6.32
C HIS A 138 8.06 -27.99 5.20
N TRP A 139 8.94 -27.04 5.53
CA TRP A 139 9.66 -26.25 4.54
C TRP A 139 10.53 -27.08 3.60
N ALA A 140 11.21 -28.12 4.10
CA ALA A 140 12.00 -29.01 3.26
C ALA A 140 11.18 -29.62 2.11
N ARG A 141 9.87 -29.86 2.32
CA ARG A 141 8.94 -30.33 1.30
C ARG A 141 8.34 -29.18 0.48
N ALA A 142 7.96 -28.10 1.15
CA ALA A 142 7.31 -26.94 0.54
C ALA A 142 8.23 -26.14 -0.40
N ARG A 143 9.54 -26.13 -0.11
CA ARG A 143 10.58 -25.42 -0.84
C ARG A 143 10.58 -25.75 -2.34
N GLU A 144 10.36 -27.00 -2.70
CA GLU A 144 10.39 -27.46 -4.10
C GLU A 144 9.34 -26.77 -4.99
N TYR A 145 8.28 -26.22 -4.38
CA TYR A 145 7.18 -25.57 -5.09
C TYR A 145 7.33 -24.04 -5.17
N VAL A 146 8.27 -23.44 -4.42
CA VAL A 146 8.39 -21.99 -4.26
C VAL A 146 8.62 -21.29 -5.59
N GLU A 147 9.62 -21.72 -6.36
CA GLU A 147 9.95 -21.07 -7.63
C GLU A 147 8.78 -21.11 -8.60
N SER A 148 8.15 -22.27 -8.76
CA SER A 148 6.99 -22.44 -9.64
C SER A 148 5.80 -21.56 -9.20
N ALA A 149 5.51 -21.51 -7.90
CA ALA A 149 4.42 -20.70 -7.36
C ALA A 149 4.68 -19.20 -7.56
N VAL A 150 5.87 -18.72 -7.22
CA VAL A 150 6.28 -17.31 -7.40
C VAL A 150 6.23 -16.91 -8.87
N MET A 151 6.77 -17.72 -9.77
CA MET A 151 6.77 -17.41 -11.21
C MET A 151 5.35 -17.39 -11.81
N THR A 152 4.46 -18.23 -11.29
CA THR A 152 3.04 -18.21 -11.68
C THR A 152 2.37 -16.91 -11.20
N LEU A 153 2.64 -16.47 -9.97
CA LEU A 153 2.06 -15.28 -9.37
C LEU A 153 2.62 -13.96 -9.88
N SER A 154 3.89 -13.94 -10.32
CA SER A 154 4.47 -12.77 -10.98
C SER A 154 3.92 -12.59 -12.40
N GLY A 155 3.55 -13.70 -13.06
CA GLY A 155 3.24 -13.72 -14.48
C GLY A 155 4.46 -13.32 -15.34
N ALA A 156 5.65 -13.42 -14.77
CA ALA A 156 6.96 -13.21 -15.38
C ALA A 156 7.30 -14.32 -16.37
N HIS A 157 8.23 -14.04 -17.28
CA HIS A 157 8.85 -15.09 -18.09
C HIS A 157 9.90 -15.86 -17.27
N ARG A 158 10.16 -17.12 -17.64
CA ARG A 158 11.12 -18.00 -16.93
C ARG A 158 12.56 -17.46 -16.86
N ASP A 159 12.89 -16.43 -17.62
CA ASP A 159 14.23 -15.85 -17.69
C ASP A 159 14.46 -14.72 -16.67
N GLU A 160 13.44 -14.32 -15.91
CA GLU A 160 13.58 -13.29 -14.87
C GLU A 160 14.31 -13.82 -13.63
N ALA A 161 15.10 -12.96 -12.98
CA ALA A 161 15.82 -13.32 -11.77
C ALA A 161 14.83 -13.65 -10.65
N PHE A 162 14.88 -14.91 -10.18
CA PHE A 162 13.98 -15.40 -9.13
C PHE A 162 13.99 -14.52 -7.85
N PRO A 163 15.14 -14.08 -7.31
CA PRO A 163 15.18 -13.22 -6.11
C PRO A 163 14.32 -11.96 -6.20
N GLU A 164 14.47 -11.17 -7.27
CA GLU A 164 13.72 -9.93 -7.48
C GLU A 164 12.23 -10.17 -7.70
N THR A 165 11.91 -11.29 -8.35
CA THR A 165 10.54 -11.73 -8.61
C THR A 165 9.85 -12.14 -7.31
N ALA A 166 10.53 -12.95 -6.48
CA ALA A 166 10.05 -13.39 -5.18
C ALA A 166 9.82 -12.21 -4.24
N LEU A 167 10.77 -11.27 -4.15
CA LEU A 167 10.62 -10.06 -3.37
C LEU A 167 9.38 -9.25 -3.80
N SER A 168 9.21 -9.05 -5.11
CA SER A 168 8.09 -8.29 -5.66
C SER A 168 6.73 -8.98 -5.39
N VAL A 169 6.64 -10.30 -5.55
CA VAL A 169 5.41 -11.07 -5.27
C VAL A 169 5.07 -11.02 -3.77
N CYS A 170 6.01 -11.30 -2.88
CA CYS A 170 5.77 -11.31 -1.44
C CYS A 170 5.41 -9.91 -0.90
N CYS A 171 6.14 -8.87 -1.30
CA CYS A 171 5.84 -7.50 -0.89
C CYS A 171 4.48 -7.03 -1.43
N SER A 172 4.14 -7.37 -2.68
CA SER A 172 2.81 -7.06 -3.24
C SER A 172 1.70 -7.78 -2.46
N LEU A 173 1.85 -9.07 -2.17
CA LEU A 173 0.89 -9.85 -1.38
C LEU A 173 0.66 -9.20 -0.01
N LEU A 174 1.73 -8.87 0.72
CA LEU A 174 1.65 -8.20 2.02
C LEU A 174 0.97 -6.84 1.90
N THR A 175 1.30 -6.04 0.88
CA THR A 175 0.64 -4.74 0.66
C THR A 175 -0.86 -4.89 0.42
N GLN A 176 -1.30 -5.83 -0.43
CA GLN A 176 -2.73 -6.04 -0.69
C GLN A 176 -3.47 -6.54 0.56
N ALA A 177 -2.82 -7.37 1.37
CA ALA A 177 -3.35 -7.79 2.65
C ALA A 177 -3.44 -6.63 3.66
N ALA A 178 -2.41 -5.77 3.74
CA ALA A 178 -2.43 -4.55 4.56
C ALA A 178 -3.55 -3.60 4.14
N VAL A 179 -3.79 -3.43 2.83
CA VAL A 179 -4.94 -2.66 2.32
C VAL A 179 -6.25 -3.25 2.81
N SER A 180 -6.41 -4.57 2.71
CA SER A 180 -7.62 -5.27 3.14
C SER A 180 -7.85 -5.17 4.65
N LEU A 181 -6.79 -5.20 5.46
CA LEU A 181 -6.86 -5.10 6.93
C LEU A 181 -7.11 -3.66 7.42
N SER A 182 -6.55 -2.66 6.75
CA SER A 182 -6.62 -1.25 7.17
C SER A 182 -7.80 -0.46 6.61
N LEU A 183 -8.25 -0.80 5.39
CA LEU A 183 -9.35 -0.09 4.70
C LEU A 183 -10.59 -0.98 4.48
N GLY A 184 -10.49 -2.27 4.82
CA GLY A 184 -11.59 -3.21 4.64
C GLY A 184 -12.80 -2.84 5.50
N HIS A 185 -13.98 -2.91 4.89
CA HIS A 185 -15.25 -2.85 5.61
C HIS A 185 -15.52 -4.17 6.37
N SER A 186 -14.78 -5.23 6.04
CA SER A 186 -14.87 -6.51 6.72
C SER A 186 -14.18 -6.45 8.07
N ARG A 187 -14.82 -7.00 9.10
CA ARG A 187 -14.23 -7.20 10.41
C ARG A 187 -12.88 -7.91 10.27
N VAL A 188 -11.82 -7.30 10.80
CA VAL A 188 -10.51 -7.94 10.87
C VAL A 188 -10.62 -9.19 11.72
N THR A 189 -10.27 -10.33 11.12
CA THR A 189 -10.27 -11.62 11.80
C THR A 189 -8.85 -11.99 12.21
N GLU A 190 -8.70 -12.69 13.32
CA GLU A 190 -7.42 -13.24 13.77
C GLU A 190 -6.74 -14.04 12.66
N ARG A 191 -7.52 -14.85 11.91
CA ARG A 191 -7.03 -15.61 10.77
C ARG A 191 -6.41 -14.75 9.67
N ALA A 192 -7.00 -13.58 9.38
CA ALA A 192 -6.46 -12.68 8.37
C ALA A 192 -5.11 -12.07 8.82
N VAL A 193 -5.00 -11.73 10.11
CA VAL A 193 -3.74 -11.24 10.71
C VAL A 193 -2.69 -12.36 10.75
N GLN A 194 -3.09 -13.59 11.05
CA GLN A 194 -2.21 -14.77 10.99
C GLN A 194 -1.66 -14.99 9.59
N MET A 195 -2.50 -15.00 8.56
CA MET A 195 -2.04 -15.20 7.19
C MET A 195 -1.13 -14.08 6.68
N TYR A 196 -1.31 -12.86 7.18
CA TYR A 196 -0.35 -11.77 6.97
C TYR A 196 1.01 -12.10 7.61
N GLY A 197 1.00 -12.58 8.85
CA GLY A 197 2.20 -13.07 9.54
C GLY A 197 2.89 -14.23 8.84
N ASP A 198 2.10 -15.17 8.31
CA ASP A 198 2.59 -16.32 7.56
C ASP A 198 3.31 -15.90 6.27
N ALA A 199 2.74 -14.93 5.53
CA ALA A 199 3.38 -14.37 4.35
C ALA A 199 4.69 -13.64 4.68
N HIS A 200 4.75 -12.95 5.83
CA HIS A 200 5.98 -12.35 6.35
C HIS A 200 7.01 -13.43 6.75
N ARG A 201 6.59 -14.51 7.45
CA ARG A 201 7.50 -15.60 7.83
C ARG A 201 8.08 -16.32 6.60
N LEU A 202 7.27 -16.49 5.55
CA LEU A 202 7.75 -16.98 4.26
C LEU A 202 8.81 -16.03 3.69
N LEU A 203 8.55 -14.72 3.64
CA LEU A 203 9.50 -13.73 3.13
C LEU A 203 10.84 -13.77 3.89
N LEU A 204 10.82 -13.89 5.21
CA LEU A 204 12.03 -14.10 6.03
C LEU A 204 12.77 -15.39 5.63
N GLN A 205 12.04 -16.48 5.40
CA GLN A 205 12.66 -17.74 4.97
C GLN A 205 13.33 -17.60 3.61
N LEU A 206 12.66 -16.96 2.65
CA LEU A 206 13.22 -16.73 1.32
C LEU A 206 14.47 -15.86 1.40
N ALA A 207 14.47 -14.82 2.24
CA ALA A 207 15.63 -13.96 2.47
C ALA A 207 16.82 -14.71 3.10
N CYS A 208 16.57 -15.79 3.85
CA CYS A 208 17.63 -16.65 4.40
C CYS A 208 18.22 -17.60 3.34
N GLU A 209 17.39 -18.15 2.46
CA GLU A 209 17.80 -19.10 1.41
C GLU A 209 18.45 -18.40 0.21
N TRP A 210 18.02 -17.18 -0.10
CA TRP A 210 18.52 -16.36 -1.20
C TRP A 210 18.88 -14.94 -0.70
N PRO A 211 20.11 -14.73 -0.20
CA PRO A 211 20.56 -13.44 0.35
C PRO A 211 20.44 -12.26 -0.62
N GLU A 212 20.39 -12.53 -1.93
CA GLU A 212 20.13 -11.54 -2.97
C GLU A 212 18.80 -10.80 -2.77
N LEU A 213 17.79 -11.41 -2.12
CA LEU A 213 16.56 -10.71 -1.75
C LEU A 213 16.83 -9.57 -0.76
N GLN A 214 17.68 -9.80 0.25
CA GLN A 214 18.02 -8.75 1.22
C GLN A 214 18.83 -7.63 0.56
N MET A 215 19.75 -7.99 -0.34
CA MET A 215 20.51 -7.01 -1.12
C MET A 215 19.58 -6.16 -2.00
N ALA A 216 18.63 -6.78 -2.69
CA ALA A 216 17.63 -6.10 -3.50
C ALA A 216 16.73 -5.17 -2.65
N ALA A 217 16.26 -5.65 -1.50
CA ALA A 217 15.46 -4.89 -0.55
C ALA A 217 16.21 -3.67 -0.01
N SER A 218 17.43 -3.85 0.49
CA SER A 218 18.30 -2.78 1.00
C SER A 218 18.59 -1.76 -0.11
N HIS A 219 18.90 -2.23 -1.32
CA HIS A 219 19.13 -1.35 -2.48
C HIS A 219 17.90 -0.50 -2.81
N ARG A 220 16.70 -1.07 -2.86
CA ARG A 220 15.44 -0.33 -3.11
C ARG A 220 15.20 0.75 -2.05
N LEU A 221 15.40 0.42 -0.78
CA LEU A 221 15.24 1.34 0.35
C LEU A 221 16.22 2.52 0.27
N ARG A 222 17.51 2.23 0.06
CA ARG A 222 18.57 3.25 -0.08
C ARG A 222 18.35 4.14 -1.30
N LEU A 223 17.94 3.56 -2.44
CA LEU A 223 17.57 4.34 -3.61
C LEU A 223 16.43 5.31 -3.27
N PHE A 224 15.35 4.84 -2.65
CA PHE A 224 14.25 5.71 -2.27
C PHE A 224 14.68 6.83 -1.30
N LEU A 225 15.52 6.48 -0.31
CA LEU A 225 15.99 7.41 0.71
C LEU A 225 16.89 8.51 0.13
N HIS A 226 17.88 8.14 -0.67
CA HIS A 226 18.92 9.08 -1.13
C HIS A 226 18.64 9.73 -2.48
N HIS A 227 17.76 9.15 -3.30
CA HIS A 227 17.52 9.59 -4.68
C HIS A 227 16.06 10.04 -4.88
N PRO A 228 15.78 11.36 -4.96
CA PRO A 228 14.42 11.88 -5.17
C PRO A 228 13.72 11.31 -6.42
N GLU A 229 14.45 11.02 -7.49
CA GLU A 229 13.96 10.39 -8.71
C GLU A 229 13.42 8.97 -8.48
N SER A 230 13.99 8.24 -7.52
CA SER A 230 13.55 6.90 -7.14
C SER A 230 12.23 6.92 -6.35
N ARG A 231 11.86 8.08 -5.80
CA ARG A 231 10.58 8.29 -5.09
C ARG A 231 9.41 8.48 -6.05
N LEU A 232 9.67 8.71 -7.34
CA LEU A 232 8.61 8.81 -8.33
C LEU A 232 7.88 7.46 -8.45
N ARG A 233 6.58 7.52 -8.75
CA ARG A 233 5.74 6.30 -8.87
C ARG A 233 6.19 5.35 -9.98
N GLN A 234 7.04 5.80 -10.90
CA GLN A 234 7.60 4.94 -11.95
C GLN A 234 8.74 4.07 -11.42
N ALA A 235 9.54 4.60 -10.50
CA ALA A 235 10.64 3.86 -9.89
C ALA A 235 10.16 3.06 -8.66
N THR A 236 9.34 3.69 -7.81
CA THR A 236 8.72 3.04 -6.65
C THR A 236 7.21 3.01 -6.84
N HIS A 237 6.68 1.95 -7.44
CA HIS A 237 5.25 1.85 -7.77
C HIS A 237 4.33 1.89 -6.55
N SER A 238 4.68 1.14 -5.51
CA SER A 238 3.94 0.99 -4.26
C SER A 238 4.83 1.39 -3.09
N LEU A 239 4.37 2.33 -2.26
CA LEU A 239 5.07 2.62 -1.00
C LEU A 239 4.96 1.44 -0.03
N GLY A 240 3.81 0.76 0.00
CA GLY A 240 3.65 -0.43 0.84
C GLY A 240 4.69 -1.51 0.54
N ASP A 241 4.94 -1.79 -0.74
CA ASP A 241 5.90 -2.81 -1.15
C ASP A 241 7.32 -2.42 -0.71
N LEU A 242 7.64 -1.12 -0.81
CA LEU A 242 8.88 -0.57 -0.30
C LEU A 242 8.99 -0.73 1.22
N LEU A 243 7.97 -0.39 2.01
CA LEU A 243 8.02 -0.56 3.46
C LEU A 243 8.19 -2.03 3.85
N HIS A 244 7.58 -2.98 3.13
CA HIS A 244 7.77 -4.41 3.39
C HIS A 244 9.21 -4.88 3.17
N CYS A 245 10.03 -4.15 2.41
CA CYS A 245 11.46 -4.44 2.32
C CYS A 245 12.16 -4.32 3.69
N LEU A 246 11.66 -3.47 4.61
CA LEU A 246 12.18 -3.34 5.98
C LEU A 246 12.03 -4.63 6.80
N LEU A 247 11.15 -5.55 6.42
CA LEU A 247 10.96 -6.82 7.13
C LEU A 247 12.16 -7.78 6.98
N ILE A 248 13.03 -7.57 6.00
CA ILE A 248 14.14 -8.49 5.68
C ILE A 248 15.50 -7.81 5.56
N VAL A 249 15.64 -6.59 6.07
CA VAL A 249 16.93 -5.90 6.14
C VAL A 249 17.29 -5.58 7.59
N ASP A 250 18.59 -5.53 7.89
CA ASP A 250 19.13 -5.18 9.21
C ASP A 250 19.82 -3.80 9.21
N ASP A 251 20.03 -3.17 8.05
CA ASP A 251 20.85 -1.97 7.89
C ASP A 251 20.07 -0.66 7.80
N LEU A 252 18.74 -0.72 7.86
CA LEU A 252 17.86 0.45 7.81
C LEU A 252 16.67 0.27 8.74
N GLU A 253 16.31 1.34 9.46
CA GLU A 253 15.20 1.37 10.39
C GLU A 253 14.03 2.24 9.89
N TRP A 254 12.83 2.00 10.44
CA TRP A 254 11.65 2.81 10.16
C TRP A 254 11.86 4.30 10.45
N GLU A 255 12.62 4.61 11.51
CA GLU A 255 12.91 5.97 11.94
C GLU A 255 13.63 6.80 10.87
N GLU A 256 14.53 6.17 10.12
CA GLU A 256 15.28 6.82 9.03
C GLU A 256 14.37 7.10 7.82
N LEU A 257 13.42 6.20 7.57
CA LEU A 257 12.57 6.25 6.40
C LEU A 257 11.32 7.13 6.55
N LYS A 258 10.74 7.22 7.76
CA LYS A 258 9.43 7.86 7.98
C LYS A 258 9.40 9.33 7.53
N THR A 259 10.51 10.05 7.73
CA THR A 259 10.66 11.46 7.33
C THR A 259 10.58 11.68 5.83
N THR A 260 10.90 10.66 5.03
CA THR A 260 10.84 10.70 3.56
C THR A 260 9.54 10.07 3.03
N ILE A 261 9.10 8.97 3.64
CA ILE A 261 7.90 8.23 3.21
C ILE A 261 6.63 9.03 3.46
N ILE A 262 6.47 9.69 4.62
CA ILE A 262 5.21 10.34 4.99
C ILE A 262 4.87 11.50 4.03
N PRO A 263 5.78 12.46 3.76
CA PRO A 263 5.49 13.52 2.79
C PRO A 263 5.19 12.96 1.38
N GLU A 264 5.92 11.94 0.95
CA GLU A 264 5.70 11.29 -0.34
C GLU A 264 4.34 10.58 -0.40
N ALA A 265 3.89 9.96 0.70
CA ALA A 265 2.58 9.34 0.80
C ALA A 265 1.44 10.35 0.65
N LEU A 266 1.53 11.49 1.35
CA LEU A 266 0.57 12.58 1.22
C LEU A 266 0.54 13.12 -0.21
N ARG A 267 1.72 13.35 -0.81
CA ARG A 267 1.84 13.81 -2.20
C ARG A 267 1.18 12.84 -3.19
N ARG A 268 1.37 11.53 -3.02
CA ARG A 268 0.71 10.49 -3.83
C ARG A 268 -0.79 10.40 -3.58
N HIS A 269 -1.27 10.76 -2.38
CA HIS A 269 -2.70 10.82 -2.09
C HIS A 269 -3.38 11.99 -2.82
N VAL A 270 -2.77 13.18 -2.84
CA VAL A 270 -3.27 14.32 -3.65
C VAL A 270 -3.48 13.88 -5.09
N TRP A 271 -2.43 13.33 -5.69
CA TRP A 271 -2.48 12.87 -7.08
C TRP A 271 -3.58 11.81 -7.31
N ARG A 272 -3.75 10.85 -6.39
CA ARG A 272 -4.82 9.84 -6.47
C ARG A 272 -6.23 10.47 -6.47
N GLN A 273 -6.45 11.50 -5.66
CA GLN A 273 -7.73 12.20 -5.59
C GLN A 273 -7.98 13.04 -6.85
N GLU A 274 -6.95 13.72 -7.35
CA GLU A 274 -7.04 14.46 -8.62
C GLU A 274 -7.42 13.55 -9.80
N CYS A 275 -6.87 12.34 -9.86
CA CYS A 275 -7.25 11.36 -10.89
C CYS A 275 -8.70 10.89 -10.79
N LYS A 276 -9.33 11.03 -9.62
CA LYS A 276 -10.77 10.79 -9.42
C LYS A 276 -11.63 12.04 -9.68
N GLY A 277 -11.01 13.17 -10.03
CA GLY A 277 -11.69 14.44 -10.29
C GLY A 277 -11.90 15.32 -9.05
N PHE A 278 -11.33 14.94 -7.90
CA PHE A 278 -11.38 15.75 -6.68
C PHE A 278 -10.19 16.70 -6.61
N TYR A 279 -10.41 17.92 -6.11
CA TYR A 279 -9.36 18.92 -5.94
C TYR A 279 -9.35 19.42 -4.52
N PHE A 280 -8.16 19.67 -4.00
CA PHE A 280 -8.00 20.32 -2.71
C PHE A 280 -8.14 21.83 -2.88
N ASP A 281 -9.22 22.42 -2.37
CA ASP A 281 -9.49 23.85 -2.48
C ASP A 281 -8.78 24.63 -1.37
N SER A 282 -7.56 25.06 -1.64
CA SER A 282 -6.80 25.87 -0.69
C SER A 282 -7.34 27.31 -0.52
N ALA A 283 -8.25 27.77 -1.38
CA ALA A 283 -8.77 29.14 -1.32
C ALA A 283 -9.96 29.26 -0.36
N SER A 284 -10.72 28.17 -0.17
CA SER A 284 -11.84 28.11 0.78
C SER A 284 -11.42 27.85 2.24
N LEU A 285 -10.11 27.80 2.50
CA LEU A 285 -9.57 27.42 3.80
C LEU A 285 -9.79 28.50 4.87
N ASP A 286 -10.25 28.05 6.04
CA ASP A 286 -9.87 28.73 7.28
C ASP A 286 -8.34 28.64 7.40
N ARG A 287 -7.67 29.77 7.52
CA ARG A 287 -6.19 29.88 7.42
C ARG A 287 -5.48 29.36 8.67
N THR A 288 -6.17 28.57 9.50
CA THR A 288 -5.65 27.90 10.68
C THR A 288 -5.14 26.50 10.31
N ALA A 289 -4.17 25.98 11.07
CA ALA A 289 -3.67 24.62 10.86
C ALA A 289 -4.79 23.58 10.98
N SER A 290 -5.62 23.70 12.03
CA SER A 290 -6.79 22.84 12.24
C SER A 290 -7.77 22.86 11.05
N GLY A 291 -8.02 24.04 10.46
CA GLY A 291 -8.87 24.18 9.27
C GLY A 291 -8.33 23.43 8.05
N VAL A 292 -7.01 23.47 7.82
CA VAL A 292 -6.34 22.72 6.75
C VAL A 292 -6.47 21.22 6.95
N LEU A 293 -6.25 20.74 8.19
CA LEU A 293 -6.32 19.32 8.52
C LEU A 293 -7.75 18.78 8.39
N ALA A 294 -8.75 19.50 8.88
CA ALA A 294 -10.16 19.13 8.71
C ALA A 294 -10.57 19.05 7.24
N GLN A 295 -10.07 19.96 6.38
CA GLN A 295 -10.33 19.87 4.94
C GLN A 295 -9.61 18.65 4.32
N TRP A 296 -8.40 18.35 4.77
CA TRP A 296 -7.66 17.17 4.33
C TRP A 296 -8.40 15.86 4.65
N GLU A 297 -8.96 15.74 5.84
CA GLU A 297 -9.73 14.56 6.24
C GLU A 297 -10.92 14.30 5.31
N ASN A 298 -11.59 15.37 4.87
CA ASN A 298 -12.67 15.26 3.88
C ASN A 298 -12.14 14.91 2.47
N PHE A 299 -10.97 15.43 2.10
CA PHE A 299 -10.38 15.23 0.78
C PHE A 299 -9.74 13.83 0.61
N ALA A 300 -9.06 13.33 1.63
CA ALA A 300 -8.31 12.09 1.62
C ALA A 300 -8.41 11.35 2.97
N PRO A 301 -9.62 10.84 3.33
CA PRO A 301 -9.86 10.23 4.64
C PRO A 301 -9.01 8.98 4.88
N ASP A 302 -8.56 8.31 3.82
CA ASP A 302 -7.74 7.10 3.90
C ASP A 302 -6.24 7.36 3.76
N ALA A 303 -5.83 8.63 3.89
CA ALA A 303 -4.43 9.00 3.81
C ALA A 303 -3.60 8.25 4.86
N CYS A 304 -2.52 7.61 4.42
CA CYS A 304 -1.54 6.94 5.27
C CYS A 304 -2.04 5.75 6.11
N LYS A 305 -3.34 5.42 6.18
CA LYS A 305 -3.86 4.29 6.98
C LYS A 305 -3.18 2.94 6.67
N VAL A 306 -2.99 2.64 5.39
CA VAL A 306 -2.26 1.42 4.96
C VAL A 306 -0.81 1.43 5.44
N LEU A 307 -0.14 2.58 5.32
CA LEU A 307 1.24 2.72 5.80
C LEU A 307 1.33 2.63 7.32
N CYS A 308 0.32 3.13 8.02
CA CYS A 308 0.23 3.00 9.46
C CYS A 308 0.12 1.55 9.89
N PHE A 309 -0.77 0.78 9.27
CA PHE A 309 -0.84 -0.65 9.54
C PHE A 309 0.52 -1.34 9.34
N ILE A 310 1.18 -1.08 8.21
CA ILE A 310 2.49 -1.69 7.89
C ILE A 310 3.56 -1.27 8.91
N ALA A 311 3.66 0.03 9.22
CA ALA A 311 4.64 0.54 10.18
C ALA A 311 4.37 0.01 11.60
N THR A 312 3.11 -0.06 12.03
CA THR A 312 2.77 -0.64 13.32
C THR A 312 3.09 -2.14 13.36
N TYR A 313 2.76 -2.91 12.32
CA TYR A 313 3.15 -4.31 12.24
C TYR A 313 4.67 -4.48 12.26
N LEU A 314 5.39 -3.65 11.51
CA LEU A 314 6.84 -3.63 11.47
C LEU A 314 7.41 -3.41 12.88
N CYS A 315 7.00 -2.36 13.58
CA CYS A 315 7.55 -2.05 14.91
C CYS A 315 7.13 -3.03 16.03
N ARG A 316 6.01 -3.75 15.86
CA ARG A 316 5.46 -4.65 16.89
C ARG A 316 5.82 -6.12 16.69
N VAL A 317 5.92 -6.54 15.43
CA VAL A 317 6.05 -7.96 15.05
C VAL A 317 7.24 -8.17 14.13
N GLY A 318 7.34 -7.37 13.06
CA GLY A 318 8.30 -7.61 11.98
C GLY A 318 9.76 -7.33 12.36
N ARG A 319 9.97 -6.21 13.04
CA ARG A 319 11.25 -5.64 13.45
C ARG A 319 11.04 -4.86 14.77
N PRO A 320 10.74 -5.53 15.89
CA PRO A 320 10.73 -4.85 17.19
C PRO A 320 12.08 -4.17 17.45
N GLN A 321 12.05 -3.02 18.13
CA GLN A 321 13.24 -2.21 18.35
C GLN A 321 14.40 -3.04 18.94
N GLY A 322 15.55 -3.02 18.26
CA GLY A 322 16.76 -3.76 18.67
C GLY A 322 16.76 -5.26 18.40
N ALA A 323 15.70 -5.84 17.82
CA ALA A 323 15.67 -7.26 17.45
C ALA A 323 16.38 -7.50 16.10
N SER A 324 17.26 -8.50 15.99
CA SER A 324 17.85 -8.94 14.72
C SER A 324 16.90 -9.85 13.93
N LEU A 325 17.09 -10.00 12.60
CA LEU A 325 16.21 -10.84 11.77
C LEU A 325 16.15 -12.27 12.32
N GLN A 326 17.29 -12.78 12.80
CA GLN A 326 17.39 -14.09 13.44
C GLN A 326 16.53 -14.20 14.70
N THR A 327 16.48 -13.15 15.54
CA THR A 327 15.62 -13.12 16.73
C THR A 327 14.14 -13.19 16.35
N VAL A 328 13.73 -12.48 15.30
CA VAL A 328 12.36 -12.49 14.80
C VAL A 328 11.99 -13.86 14.22
N MET A 329 12.86 -14.45 13.38
CA MET A 329 12.67 -15.80 12.86
C MET A 329 12.55 -16.84 13.99
N ALA A 330 13.45 -16.77 14.99
CA ALA A 330 13.39 -17.66 16.14
C ALA A 330 12.11 -17.46 16.97
N ALA A 331 11.53 -16.24 17.00
CA ALA A 331 10.25 -16.00 17.63
C ALA A 331 9.11 -16.67 16.86
N PHE A 332 9.09 -16.60 15.54
CA PHE A 332 8.13 -17.38 14.73
C PHE A 332 8.28 -18.88 14.97
N ASP A 333 9.52 -19.40 14.96
CA ASP A 333 9.78 -20.84 15.12
C ASP A 333 9.35 -21.35 16.50
N ARG A 334 9.60 -20.58 17.57
CA ARG A 334 9.12 -20.92 18.93
C ARG A 334 7.60 -21.03 19.01
N ASN A 335 6.89 -20.25 18.20
CA ASN A 335 5.43 -20.26 18.14
C ASN A 335 4.88 -21.10 16.98
N GLN A 336 5.71 -21.94 16.35
CA GLN A 336 5.32 -22.79 15.21
C GLN A 336 4.65 -21.99 14.08
N GLY A 337 5.16 -20.79 13.79
CA GLY A 337 4.61 -19.87 12.79
C GLY A 337 3.46 -19.00 13.27
N ARG A 338 2.84 -19.28 14.43
CA ARG A 338 1.77 -18.43 14.97
C ARG A 338 2.30 -17.08 15.43
N LEU A 339 1.54 -16.01 15.15
CA LEU A 339 1.77 -14.75 15.82
C LEU A 339 1.30 -14.90 17.29
N PRO A 340 2.07 -14.40 18.27
CA PRO A 340 1.64 -14.37 19.67
C PRO A 340 0.44 -13.44 19.90
N LYS A 341 0.33 -12.87 21.11
CA LYS A 341 -0.60 -11.78 21.49
C LYS A 341 -0.63 -10.56 20.55
N ALA A 342 0.29 -10.50 19.59
CA ALA A 342 0.29 -9.51 18.52
C ALA A 342 -1.01 -9.46 17.71
N HIS A 343 -1.78 -10.56 17.61
CA HIS A 343 -3.07 -10.54 16.90
C HIS A 343 -4.05 -9.51 17.48
N GLU A 344 -4.18 -9.48 18.80
CA GLU A 344 -5.07 -8.56 19.52
C GLU A 344 -4.61 -7.12 19.33
N GLU A 345 -3.30 -6.87 19.45
CA GLU A 345 -2.71 -5.55 19.24
C GLU A 345 -2.93 -5.05 17.82
N ILE A 346 -2.67 -5.89 16.82
CA ILE A 346 -2.85 -5.54 15.41
C ILE A 346 -4.33 -5.35 15.06
N ALA A 347 -5.22 -6.19 15.60
CA ALA A 347 -6.66 -6.02 15.42
C ALA A 347 -7.19 -4.74 16.07
N ALA A 348 -6.67 -4.37 17.25
CA ALA A 348 -6.99 -3.11 17.91
C ALA A 348 -6.53 -1.91 17.06
N VAL A 349 -5.32 -1.97 16.50
CA VAL A 349 -4.81 -0.94 15.59
C VAL A 349 -5.69 -0.80 14.35
N CYS A 350 -6.09 -1.90 13.72
CA CYS A 350 -6.98 -1.85 12.56
C CYS A 350 -8.34 -1.21 12.90
N SER A 351 -8.87 -1.50 14.10
CA SER A 351 -10.13 -0.90 14.57
C SER A 351 -9.97 0.61 14.76
N SER A 352 -8.89 1.05 15.40
CA SER A 352 -8.57 2.47 15.59
C SER A 352 -8.37 3.22 14.27
N LEU A 353 -7.81 2.57 13.25
CA LEU A 353 -7.54 3.19 11.95
C LEU A 353 -8.80 3.57 11.17
N GLN A 354 -9.95 2.93 11.42
CA GLN A 354 -11.18 3.21 10.65
C GLN A 354 -11.62 4.66 10.81
N GLU A 355 -11.54 5.18 12.03
CA GLU A 355 -12.02 6.52 12.41
C GLU A 355 -10.87 7.52 12.70
N ALA A 356 -9.62 7.08 12.61
CA ALA A 356 -8.46 7.91 12.92
C ALA A 356 -8.32 9.10 11.95
N SER A 357 -8.13 10.28 12.54
CA SER A 357 -7.69 11.50 11.86
C SER A 357 -6.26 11.36 11.34
N LEU A 358 -5.84 12.23 10.40
CA LEU A 358 -4.45 12.19 9.91
C LEU A 358 -3.41 12.32 11.04
N PRO A 359 -3.53 13.27 11.99
CA PRO A 359 -2.64 13.33 13.15
C PRO A 359 -2.58 12.01 13.93
N ALA A 360 -3.74 11.41 14.24
CA ALA A 360 -3.80 10.16 14.99
C ALA A 360 -3.15 8.98 14.23
N VAL A 361 -3.33 8.91 12.91
CA VAL A 361 -2.65 7.93 12.05
C VAL A 361 -1.14 8.10 12.12
N LEU A 362 -0.62 9.34 12.10
CA LEU A 362 0.82 9.60 12.17
C LEU A 362 1.40 9.34 13.56
N ASP A 363 0.65 9.63 14.63
CA ASP A 363 1.05 9.28 15.99
C ASP A 363 1.16 7.76 16.18
N LEU A 364 0.23 6.97 15.63
CA LEU A 364 0.29 5.50 15.63
C LEU A 364 1.51 4.96 14.86
N MET A 365 2.04 5.73 13.90
CA MET A 365 3.28 5.44 13.17
C MET A 365 4.55 5.86 13.93
N GLY A 366 4.43 6.44 15.12
CA GLY A 366 5.55 7.05 15.85
C GLY A 366 6.07 8.33 15.20
N ALA A 367 5.24 9.02 14.42
CA ALA A 367 5.58 10.23 13.69
C ALA A 367 4.74 11.41 14.18
N SER A 368 4.97 11.83 15.43
CA SER A 368 4.27 12.98 16.01
C SER A 368 4.80 14.30 15.45
N TYR A 369 3.88 15.09 14.91
CA TYR A 369 4.15 16.41 14.33
C TYR A 369 3.25 17.44 15.00
N SER A 370 3.71 18.69 15.09
CA SER A 370 2.81 19.79 15.44
C SER A 370 1.75 19.97 14.35
N GLU A 371 0.56 20.45 14.73
CA GLU A 371 -0.51 20.72 13.77
C GLU A 371 -0.04 21.67 12.65
N ASP A 372 0.70 22.73 13.00
CA ASP A 372 1.24 23.68 12.03
C ASP A 372 2.15 23.03 11.00
N PHE A 373 3.07 22.16 11.45
CA PHE A 373 3.98 21.45 10.55
C PHE A 373 3.23 20.47 9.64
N LEU A 374 2.23 19.78 10.18
CA LEU A 374 1.43 18.86 9.40
C LEU A 374 0.56 19.58 8.37
N ALA A 375 -0.03 20.72 8.73
CA ALA A 375 -0.78 21.58 7.82
C ALA A 375 0.14 22.10 6.69
N GLU A 376 1.36 22.53 7.02
CA GLU A 376 2.36 22.91 6.01
C GLU A 376 2.72 21.75 5.08
N MET A 377 2.92 20.55 5.63
CA MET A 377 3.22 19.34 4.84
C MET A 377 2.07 18.98 3.89
N VAL A 378 0.81 19.13 4.33
CA VAL A 378 -0.38 18.96 3.48
C VAL A 378 -0.37 19.99 2.34
N LEU A 379 -0.16 21.27 2.64
CA LEU A 379 -0.11 22.33 1.62
C LEU A 379 1.04 22.10 0.63
N TRP A 380 2.20 21.65 1.12
CA TRP A 380 3.32 21.22 0.28
C TRP A 380 2.91 20.06 -0.63
N ALA A 381 2.28 19.02 -0.08
CA ALA A 381 1.81 17.87 -0.84
C ALA A 381 0.81 18.27 -1.95
N VAL A 382 -0.09 19.22 -1.67
CA VAL A 382 -1.05 19.77 -2.66
C VAL A 382 -0.32 20.53 -3.78
N ARG A 383 0.63 21.38 -3.41
CA ARG A 383 1.44 22.18 -4.35
C ARG A 383 2.27 21.28 -5.28
N HIS A 384 2.92 20.26 -4.73
CA HIS A 384 3.90 19.42 -5.42
C HIS A 384 3.33 18.10 -5.97
N GLY A 385 2.18 17.65 -5.50
CA GLY A 385 1.47 16.49 -6.07
C GLY A 385 0.91 16.79 -7.46
N SER A 386 0.41 18.01 -7.65
CA SER A 386 -0.27 18.45 -8.88
C SER A 386 0.68 18.91 -9.98
N SER A 387 1.80 19.57 -9.61
CA SER A 387 2.67 20.31 -10.53
C SER A 387 3.50 19.43 -11.47
N GLN A 388 3.90 18.22 -11.04
CA GLN A 388 4.63 17.28 -11.90
C GLN A 388 3.84 16.85 -13.15
N TRP A 389 2.52 17.06 -13.18
CA TRP A 389 1.63 16.54 -14.23
C TRP A 389 0.80 17.60 -14.96
N ARG A 390 0.85 18.89 -14.59
CA ARG A 390 0.09 19.93 -15.32
C ARG A 390 0.53 20.11 -16.77
N GLY A 391 1.80 19.83 -17.09
CA GLY A 391 2.28 19.80 -18.48
C GLY A 391 1.61 18.71 -19.33
N TRP A 392 1.03 17.68 -18.68
CA TRP A 392 0.55 16.46 -19.30
C TRP A 392 -0.95 16.46 -19.62
N ARG A 393 -1.79 17.27 -18.97
CA ARG A 393 -3.26 17.32 -19.23
C ARG A 393 -3.63 17.53 -20.71
N ARG A 394 -2.76 18.16 -21.51
CA ARG A 394 -2.97 18.37 -22.94
C ARG A 394 -2.72 17.10 -23.77
N GLU A 395 -1.69 16.32 -23.43
CA GLU A 395 -1.35 15.04 -24.09
C GLU A 395 -2.21 13.88 -23.55
N ALA A 396 -2.63 13.95 -22.28
CA ALA A 396 -3.53 12.99 -21.63
C ALA A 396 -4.86 12.81 -22.35
N LYS A 397 -5.43 13.91 -22.82
CA LYS A 397 -6.72 13.92 -23.52
C LYS A 397 -6.64 13.19 -24.85
N GLU A 398 -5.56 13.41 -25.61
CA GLU A 398 -5.29 12.71 -26.88
C GLU A 398 -5.09 11.20 -26.64
N LEU A 399 -4.43 10.82 -25.56
CA LEU A 399 -4.15 9.41 -25.23
C LEU A 399 -5.37 8.67 -24.64
N MET A 400 -6.26 9.38 -23.93
CA MET A 400 -7.55 8.84 -23.49
C MET A 400 -8.50 8.60 -24.68
N GLU A 401 -8.44 9.45 -25.71
CA GLU A 401 -9.19 9.27 -26.96
C GLU A 401 -8.72 8.01 -27.75
N GLU A 402 -7.48 7.55 -27.53
CA GLU A 402 -6.94 6.29 -28.08
C GLU A 402 -7.36 5.02 -27.32
N GLY A 403 -8.27 5.13 -26.33
CA GLY A 403 -8.78 3.98 -25.58
C GLY A 403 -7.81 3.43 -24.53
N MET A 404 -6.89 4.26 -24.03
CA MET A 404 -6.07 3.94 -22.87
C MET A 404 -6.82 4.27 -21.56
N GLU A 405 -6.95 3.28 -20.69
CA GLU A 405 -7.74 3.38 -19.46
C GLU A 405 -6.91 4.04 -18.34
N GLY A 406 -6.95 5.37 -18.30
CA GLY A 406 -6.59 6.16 -17.13
C GLY A 406 -5.20 6.84 -17.16
N PRO A 407 -4.99 7.85 -16.30
CA PRO A 407 -3.78 8.68 -16.27
C PRO A 407 -2.50 7.94 -15.87
N ASP A 408 -2.64 6.71 -15.39
CA ASP A 408 -1.56 5.84 -14.93
C ASP A 408 -0.80 5.11 -16.03
N ASP A 409 -1.43 4.97 -17.20
CA ASP A 409 -0.87 4.27 -18.36
C ASP A 409 0.03 5.16 -19.23
N LEU A 410 0.23 6.42 -18.84
CA LEU A 410 0.59 7.49 -19.76
C LEU A 410 1.85 8.24 -19.31
N CYS A 411 2.98 7.54 -19.14
CA CYS A 411 4.29 8.19 -18.99
C CYS A 411 4.92 8.49 -20.37
N PRO A 412 5.03 9.78 -20.77
CA PRO A 412 5.63 10.15 -22.06
C PRO A 412 7.15 9.95 -22.09
N LEU A 413 7.82 9.88 -20.94
CA LEU A 413 9.27 9.71 -20.83
C LEU A 413 9.68 8.29 -21.25
N LEU A 414 8.97 7.28 -20.73
CA LEU A 414 9.09 5.88 -21.17
C LEU A 414 8.64 5.70 -22.62
N TYR A 415 7.56 6.35 -23.05
CA TYR A 415 7.10 6.32 -24.45
C TYR A 415 8.10 6.97 -25.43
N ARG A 416 8.74 8.09 -25.04
CA ARG A 416 9.76 8.79 -25.85
C ARG A 416 11.08 8.00 -25.87
N LEU A 417 11.50 7.43 -24.75
CA LEU A 417 12.68 6.55 -24.65
C LEU A 417 12.49 5.26 -25.46
N GLN A 418 11.34 4.59 -25.35
CA GLN A 418 11.00 3.40 -26.13
C GLN A 418 10.91 3.68 -27.64
N ARG A 419 10.65 4.93 -28.05
CA ARG A 419 10.65 5.36 -29.46
C ARG A 419 11.95 6.05 -29.91
N GLY A 420 13.01 6.02 -29.10
CA GLY A 420 14.30 6.64 -29.43
C GLY A 420 14.22 8.15 -29.67
N LYS A 421 13.20 8.84 -29.14
CA LYS A 421 13.06 10.29 -29.31
C LYS A 421 13.93 11.01 -28.27
N PRO A 422 14.88 11.87 -28.69
CA PRO A 422 15.75 12.56 -27.77
C PRO A 422 14.95 13.52 -26.87
N LEU A 423 15.32 13.56 -25.59
CA LEU A 423 14.81 14.55 -24.65
C LEU A 423 15.30 15.93 -25.09
N LYS A 424 14.42 16.75 -25.69
CA LYS A 424 14.77 18.13 -26.01
C LYS A 424 14.81 18.93 -24.71
N PRO A 425 15.91 19.61 -24.37
CA PRO A 425 15.93 20.53 -23.23
C PRO A 425 14.89 21.63 -23.46
N SER A 426 14.05 21.86 -22.45
CA SER A 426 13.10 22.96 -22.43
C SER A 426 13.87 24.27 -22.54
N ARG A 427 13.78 24.95 -23.70
CA ARG A 427 14.26 26.32 -23.84
C ARG A 427 13.41 27.20 -22.93
N GLY A 428 14.06 27.81 -21.93
CA GLY A 428 13.42 28.72 -20.99
C GLY A 428 12.63 29.82 -21.70
N HIS A 429 11.34 29.88 -21.42
CA HIS A 429 10.52 31.07 -21.62
C HIS A 429 10.24 31.62 -20.22
N THR A 430 10.94 32.68 -19.84
CA THR A 430 10.52 33.57 -18.76
C THR A 430 9.45 34.50 -19.34
N PRO A 431 8.18 34.41 -18.92
CA PRO A 431 7.18 35.35 -19.38
C PRO A 431 7.40 36.69 -18.66
N LYS A 432 7.77 37.73 -19.42
CA LYS A 432 7.67 39.13 -18.96
C LYS A 432 6.20 39.54 -19.00
N TYR A 433 5.57 39.66 -17.84
CA TYR A 433 4.26 40.32 -17.73
C TYR A 433 4.46 41.83 -17.49
N VAL A 434 4.00 42.65 -18.44
CA VAL A 434 3.85 44.10 -18.26
C VAL A 434 2.40 44.34 -17.84
N TRP A 435 2.19 44.80 -16.61
CA TRP A 435 0.88 45.19 -16.09
C TRP A 435 0.54 46.60 -16.61
N LYS A 436 -0.64 46.78 -17.23
CA LYS A 436 -1.28 48.09 -17.44
C LYS A 436 -2.56 48.13 -16.61
N PRO A 437 -2.77 49.13 -15.75
CA PRO A 437 -4.02 49.24 -15.00
C PRO A 437 -5.15 49.73 -15.91
N LYS A 438 -6.30 49.07 -15.81
CA LYS A 438 -7.59 49.54 -16.33
C LYS A 438 -8.05 50.71 -15.45
N GLN A 439 -8.33 51.87 -16.05
CA GLN A 439 -9.02 52.95 -15.35
C GLN A 439 -10.48 52.55 -15.07
N PRO A 440 -11.04 52.88 -13.89
CA PRO A 440 -12.46 52.86 -13.66
C PRO A 440 -13.07 54.24 -13.97
N GLU A 441 -14.20 54.23 -14.69
CA GLU A 441 -15.07 55.39 -14.83
C GLU A 441 -15.94 55.57 -13.56
N MET A 442 -16.08 56.84 -13.17
CA MET A 442 -17.12 57.46 -12.35
C MET A 442 -17.14 57.27 -10.81
N GLY A 443 -16.98 58.42 -10.12
CA GLY A 443 -17.87 58.88 -9.06
C GLY A 443 -17.38 58.78 -7.61
N PHE A 444 -16.64 59.77 -7.12
CA PHE A 444 -16.41 59.99 -5.68
C PHE A 444 -17.63 60.68 -5.03
N PRO A 445 -17.82 60.48 -3.71
CA PRO A 445 -17.60 61.62 -2.82
C PRO A 445 -16.68 61.30 -1.64
N ASP A 446 -15.99 62.37 -1.22
CA ASP A 446 -15.00 62.48 -0.16
C ASP A 446 -15.44 61.93 1.20
N TRP A 447 -14.52 61.22 1.86
CA TRP A 447 -14.29 61.32 3.31
C TRP A 447 -12.88 60.81 3.66
N GLU A 448 -12.39 61.36 4.76
CA GLU A 448 -10.99 61.59 5.10
C GLU A 448 -10.24 60.38 5.70
N LEU A 449 -8.95 60.32 5.37
CA LEU A 449 -7.78 59.90 6.17
C LEU A 449 -8.00 59.03 7.42
N THR A 450 -7.65 57.74 7.32
CA THR A 450 -6.90 57.00 8.36
C THR A 450 -5.85 56.07 7.71
N PRO A 451 -4.64 55.87 8.30
CA PRO A 451 -3.56 55.14 7.63
C PRO A 451 -3.51 53.68 8.10
N TYR A 452 -3.94 52.74 7.26
CA TYR A 452 -3.51 51.35 7.34
C TYR A 452 -3.00 50.89 5.98
N GLY A 453 -1.67 50.79 5.87
CA GLY A 453 -1.00 50.21 4.73
C GLY A 453 -1.17 48.69 4.73
N HIS A 454 -2.01 48.17 3.84
CA HIS A 454 -2.04 46.75 3.50
C HIS A 454 -1.68 46.58 2.03
N LEU A 455 -0.38 46.41 1.75
CA LEU A 455 0.14 45.73 0.54
C LEU A 455 1.65 45.40 0.64
N ALA A 456 2.18 45.19 1.85
CA ALA A 456 3.56 44.72 2.09
C ALA A 456 3.61 43.38 2.87
N ALA A 457 2.49 42.65 2.98
CA ALA A 457 2.37 41.49 3.86
C ALA A 457 2.85 40.15 3.26
N TYR A 458 3.19 40.09 1.97
CA TYR A 458 3.60 38.82 1.34
C TYR A 458 5.12 38.61 1.27
N SER A 459 5.93 39.66 1.32
CA SER A 459 7.40 39.54 1.41
C SER A 459 7.92 39.49 2.85
N HIS A 460 7.09 39.85 3.84
CA HIS A 460 7.47 39.86 5.25
C HIS A 460 7.28 38.51 5.96
N LEU A 461 6.37 37.65 5.48
CA LEU A 461 6.16 36.32 6.06
C LEU A 461 7.35 35.39 5.83
N GLU A 462 7.98 35.42 4.65
CA GLU A 462 9.14 34.57 4.32
C GLU A 462 10.38 34.90 5.18
N LEU A 463 10.54 36.18 5.56
CA LEU A 463 11.62 36.65 6.43
C LEU A 463 11.30 36.48 7.91
N GLN A 464 10.05 36.66 8.35
CA GLN A 464 9.68 36.42 9.74
C GLN A 464 9.71 34.94 10.10
N VAL A 465 9.32 34.04 9.19
CA VAL A 465 9.45 32.59 9.41
C VAL A 465 10.92 32.22 9.53
N LEU A 466 11.79 32.71 8.64
CA LEU A 466 13.24 32.49 8.72
C LEU A 466 13.85 33.05 10.02
N CYS A 467 13.45 34.26 10.43
CA CYS A 467 13.98 34.91 11.64
C CYS A 467 13.45 34.31 12.95
N SER A 468 12.18 33.90 13.01
CA SER A 468 11.63 33.17 14.16
C SER A 468 12.25 31.78 14.29
N TRP A 469 12.57 31.12 13.16
CA TRP A 469 13.30 29.85 13.16
C TRP A 469 14.76 30.01 13.60
N LEU A 470 15.46 31.03 13.09
CA LEU A 470 16.83 31.37 13.52
C LEU A 470 16.91 31.80 14.99
N ALA A 471 15.85 32.44 15.53
CA ALA A 471 15.80 32.84 16.93
C ALA A 471 15.46 31.67 17.88
N LEU A 472 14.66 30.69 17.45
CA LEU A 472 14.32 29.50 18.25
C LEU A 472 15.45 28.46 18.29
N TYR A 473 16.30 28.39 17.27
CA TYR A 473 17.39 27.41 17.17
C TYR A 473 18.81 28.00 17.25
N GLY A 474 18.95 29.33 17.30
CA GLY A 474 20.24 30.02 17.39
C GLY A 474 20.89 30.04 18.78
N SER A 475 20.20 29.57 19.84
CA SER A 475 20.71 29.64 21.21
C SER A 475 21.18 28.30 21.81
N GLY A 476 21.11 27.20 21.07
CA GLY A 476 21.58 25.88 21.52
C GLY A 476 22.62 25.32 20.56
N GLY A 477 23.88 25.30 20.97
CA GLY A 477 25.01 24.88 20.13
C GLY A 477 25.01 23.38 19.80
N TYR A 478 24.31 22.99 18.73
CA TYR A 478 24.52 21.76 17.98
C TYR A 478 24.21 22.02 16.50
N LEU A 479 25.23 22.42 15.73
CA LEU A 479 25.14 22.80 14.31
C LEU A 479 25.57 21.67 13.36
N SER A 480 25.42 20.40 13.73
CA SER A 480 25.89 19.26 12.90
C SER A 480 24.82 18.45 12.18
N GLU A 481 23.53 18.70 12.36
CA GLU A 481 22.48 17.89 11.71
C GLU A 481 21.36 18.75 11.12
N TRP A 482 21.58 19.22 9.89
CA TRP A 482 20.52 19.78 9.05
C TRP A 482 19.88 18.63 8.26
N PRO A 483 18.54 18.55 8.17
CA PRO A 483 17.90 17.60 7.27
C PRO A 483 18.20 17.96 5.81
N ALA A 484 18.99 17.12 5.13
CA ALA A 484 19.45 17.33 3.75
C ALA A 484 18.32 17.51 2.72
N TRP A 485 17.06 17.19 3.06
CA TRP A 485 15.94 17.23 2.13
C TRP A 485 15.48 18.64 1.72
N TRP A 486 15.77 19.68 2.50
CA TRP A 486 15.34 21.05 2.16
C TRP A 486 16.23 21.71 1.10
N TYR A 487 17.54 21.44 1.12
CA TYR A 487 18.53 22.02 0.20
C TYR A 487 18.32 21.65 -1.28
N TYR A 488 17.59 20.57 -1.58
CA TYR A 488 17.38 20.08 -2.95
C TYR A 488 15.99 20.41 -3.53
N SER A 489 15.20 21.26 -2.85
CA SER A 489 13.85 21.63 -3.27
C SER A 489 13.72 23.03 -3.87
N TRP A 490 14.86 23.73 -4.04
CA TRP A 490 14.99 24.99 -4.77
C TRP A 490 15.47 24.79 -6.21
#